data_AF-A0A1H1YGJ1-F1
#
_entry.id   AF-A0A1H1YGJ1-F1
#
_cell.length_a   1.000
_cell.length_b   1.000
_cell.length_c   1.000
_cell.angle_alpha   90.00
_cell.angle_beta   90.00
_cell.angle_gamma   90.00
#
_symmetry.space_group_name_H-M   'P 1'
#
loop_
_entity.id
_entity.type
_entity.pdbx_description
1 polymer ?
#
loop_
_entity_poly.entity_id
_entity_poly.type
_entity_poly.pdbx_seq_one_letter_code
_entity_poly.pdbx_strand_id
1 'polypeptide(L)'
;MKRLAYYTHDHPGVDNPTLYTRLGDQLKGERHIVNRSSEGILQATATQTFNGRFDGDELVMEFVSASVWASGDDAGRDVVRWSMKQLKSQPAK
;
A
#
# COMPACT_ATOMS: atom_id res chain seq x y z
N MET A 1 -8.22 -7.51 -6.72
CA MET A 1 -8.86 -6.41 -5.95
C MET A 1 -8.77 -6.56 -4.43
N LYS A 2 -8.98 -7.73 -3.81
CA LYS A 2 -8.97 -7.87 -2.32
C LYS A 2 -7.71 -7.32 -1.62
N ARG A 3 -6.52 -7.47 -2.22
CA ARG A 3 -5.28 -6.90 -1.66
C ARG A 3 -5.25 -5.38 -1.71
N LEU A 4 -5.74 -4.74 -2.77
CA LEU A 4 -5.80 -3.28 -2.86
C LEU A 4 -6.79 -2.71 -1.82
N ALA A 5 -7.94 -3.35 -1.66
CA ALA A 5 -8.95 -2.95 -0.67
C ALA A 5 -8.43 -3.00 0.78
N TYR A 6 -7.52 -3.94 1.10
CA TYR A 6 -6.86 -3.99 2.41
C TYR A 6 -6.05 -2.72 2.74
N TYR A 7 -5.67 -1.92 1.74
CA TYR A 7 -4.90 -0.70 1.93
C TYR A 7 -5.74 0.58 1.82
N THR A 8 -7.06 0.47 1.57
CA THR A 8 -7.98 1.62 1.52
C THR A 8 -8.86 1.67 2.78
N HIS A 9 -9.55 2.79 2.99
CA HIS A 9 -10.52 2.95 4.10
C HIS A 9 -11.68 1.94 4.05
N ASP A 10 -11.87 1.24 2.93
CA ASP A 10 -13.00 0.33 2.72
C ASP A 10 -12.85 -1.01 3.46
N HIS A 11 -11.70 -1.26 4.10
CA HIS A 11 -11.45 -2.47 4.89
C HIS A 11 -11.42 -2.18 6.40
N PRO A 12 -12.20 -2.90 7.23
CA PRO A 12 -12.14 -2.77 8.68
C PRO A 12 -10.73 -3.04 9.22
N GLY A 13 -10.22 -2.17 10.11
CA GLY A 13 -8.92 -2.35 10.77
C GLY A 13 -7.70 -1.78 10.02
N VAL A 14 -7.89 -0.84 9.09
CA VAL A 14 -6.79 -0.12 8.43
C VAL A 14 -6.54 1.21 9.13
N ASP A 15 -5.55 1.24 10.02
CA ASP A 15 -5.22 2.44 10.82
C ASP A 15 -4.52 3.54 10.00
N ASN A 16 -3.87 3.18 8.89
CA ASN A 16 -3.14 4.10 8.03
C ASN A 16 -3.55 3.90 6.58
N PRO A 17 -4.71 4.40 6.14
CA PRO A 17 -5.20 4.16 4.80
C PRO A 17 -4.34 4.85 3.74
N THR A 18 -4.20 4.20 2.59
CA THR A 18 -3.45 4.73 1.45
C THR A 18 -4.40 5.48 0.54
N LEU A 19 -4.08 6.74 0.24
CA LEU A 19 -4.75 7.49 -0.82
C LEU A 19 -4.07 7.18 -2.14
N TYR A 20 -4.87 6.79 -3.14
CA TYR A 20 -4.38 6.49 -4.47
C TYR A 20 -4.78 7.59 -5.45
N THR A 21 -3.85 7.99 -6.31
CA THR A 21 -4.08 8.85 -7.47
C THR A 21 -3.96 8.03 -8.75
N ARG A 22 -4.92 8.18 -9.67
CA ARG A 22 -4.90 7.54 -10.99
C ARG A 22 -4.64 8.58 -12.09
N LEU A 23 -3.71 8.28 -12.99
CA LEU A 23 -3.44 9.06 -14.20
C LEU A 23 -3.32 8.10 -15.38
N GLY A 24 -4.35 8.06 -16.23
CA GLY A 24 -4.46 7.06 -17.30
C GLY A 24 -4.40 5.64 -16.74
N ASP A 25 -3.41 4.87 -17.19
CA ASP A 25 -3.16 3.49 -16.77
C ASP A 25 -2.24 3.38 -15.55
N GLN A 26 -1.78 4.50 -14.98
CA GLN A 26 -0.96 4.49 -13.78
C GLN A 26 -1.81 4.73 -12.53
N LEU A 27 -1.52 3.97 -11.48
CA LEU A 27 -2.05 4.14 -10.13
C LEU A 27 -0.86 4.39 -9.19
N LYS A 28 -0.88 5.44 -8.39
CA LYS A 28 0.17 5.69 -7.40
C LYS A 28 -0.44 5.95 -6.04
N GLY A 29 0.22 5.49 -4.99
CA GLY A 29 -0.16 5.79 -3.62
C GLY A 29 1.07 5.80 -2.72
N GLU A 30 1.00 6.59 -1.67
CA GLU A 30 2.02 6.61 -0.63
C GLU A 30 1.34 6.76 0.73
N ARG A 31 1.88 6.09 1.73
CA ARG A 31 1.52 6.34 3.13
C ARG A 31 2.74 6.29 4.04
N HIS A 32 2.62 7.02 5.13
CA HIS A 32 3.61 7.06 6.20
C HIS A 32 3.02 6.38 7.43
N ILE A 33 3.79 5.48 8.04
CA ILE A 33 3.40 4.75 9.24
C ILE A 33 4.39 5.11 10.33
N VAL A 34 3.87 5.56 11.47
CA VAL A 34 4.66 5.84 12.67
C VAL A 34 4.43 4.70 13.64
N ASN A 35 5.47 3.91 13.89
CA ASN A 35 5.39 2.76 14.79
C ASN A 35 5.88 3.15 16.18
N ARG A 36 5.02 2.97 17.18
CA ARG A 36 5.27 3.34 18.58
C ARG A 36 5.06 2.14 19.48
N SER A 37 5.82 2.07 20.58
CA SER A 37 5.59 1.08 21.63
C SER A 37 4.23 1.30 22.32
N SER A 38 3.82 0.36 23.17
CA SER A 38 2.63 0.50 24.03
C SER A 38 2.68 1.71 24.97
N GLU A 39 3.88 2.23 25.25
CA GLU A 39 4.12 3.41 26.06
C GLU A 39 4.17 4.71 25.22
N GLY A 40 3.97 4.62 23.90
CA GLY A 40 3.95 5.76 22.99
C GLY A 40 5.33 6.21 22.50
N ILE A 41 6.40 5.48 22.82
CA ILE A 41 7.77 5.80 22.41
C ILE A 41 7.96 5.46 20.93
N LEU A 42 8.51 6.39 20.14
CA LEU A 42 8.82 6.15 18.73
C LEU A 42 9.83 5.01 18.60
N GLN A 43 9.48 3.99 17.81
CA GLN A 43 10.37 2.87 17.51
C GLN A 43 10.91 2.96 16.08
N ALA A 44 10.03 3.22 15.12
CA ALA A 44 10.39 3.33 13.71
C ALA A 44 9.37 4.17 12.93
N THR A 45 9.80 4.67 11.78
CA THR A 45 8.92 5.18 10.73
C THR A 45 9.04 4.29 9.51
N ALA A 46 7.94 4.08 8.79
CA ALA A 46 7.96 3.37 7.52
C ALA A 46 7.23 4.19 6.45
N THR A 47 7.85 4.32 5.28
CA THR A 47 7.22 4.85 4.08
C THR A 47 6.87 3.68 3.17
N GLN A 48 5.61 3.64 2.77
CA GLN A 48 5.08 2.62 1.87
C GLN A 48 4.62 3.27 0.58
N THR A 49 5.29 2.93 -0.52
CA THR A 49 5.00 3.44 -1.85
C THR A 49 4.38 2.33 -2.69
N PHE A 50 3.28 2.66 -3.36
CA PHE A 50 2.52 1.77 -4.23
C PHE A 50 2.56 2.33 -5.65
N ASN A 51 3.05 1.53 -6.59
CA ASN A 51 3.12 1.87 -8.01
C ASN A 51 2.38 0.80 -8.82
N GLY A 52 1.21 1.15 -9.33
CA GLY A 52 0.37 0.33 -10.16
C GLY A 52 0.39 0.73 -11.62
N ARG A 53 0.29 -0.25 -12.52
CA ARG A 53 0.04 -0.05 -13.94
C ARG A 53 -1.02 -1.03 -14.43
N PHE A 54 -2.00 -0.52 -15.15
CA PHE A 54 -2.95 -1.33 -15.90
C PHE A 54 -2.30 -1.80 -17.21
N ASP A 55 -2.42 -3.10 -17.46
CA ASP A 55 -2.05 -3.79 -18.70
C ASP A 55 -3.26 -4.62 -19.16
N GLY A 56 -4.08 -4.01 -20.02
CA GLY A 56 -5.41 -4.51 -20.37
C GLY A 56 -6.30 -4.65 -19.14
N ASP A 57 -6.73 -5.89 -18.84
CA ASP A 57 -7.60 -6.22 -17.71
C ASP A 57 -6.83 -6.51 -16.41
N GLU A 58 -5.49 -6.40 -16.41
CA GLU A 58 -4.65 -6.67 -15.26
C GLU A 58 -4.07 -5.39 -14.65
N LEU A 59 -4.08 -5.31 -13.32
CA LEU A 59 -3.37 -4.27 -12.57
C LEU A 59 -2.12 -4.89 -11.95
N VAL A 60 -0.96 -4.55 -12.49
CA VAL A 60 0.35 -4.92 -11.93
C VAL A 60 0.72 -3.87 -10.89
N MET A 61 0.92 -4.29 -9.65
CA MET A 61 1.34 -3.44 -8.54
C MET A 61 2.75 -3.79 -8.08
N GLU A 62 3.57 -2.77 -7.87
CA GLU A 62 4.76 -2.82 -7.04
C GLU A 62 4.50 -2.09 -5.73
N PHE A 63 4.87 -2.72 -4.63
CA PHE A 63 4.86 -2.16 -3.29
C PHE A 63 6.28 -2.12 -2.77
N VAL A 64 6.68 -0.97 -2.28
CA VAL A 64 7.97 -0.74 -1.64
C VAL A 64 7.70 -0.26 -0.23
N SER A 65 8.23 -0.97 0.76
CA SER A 65 8.27 -0.52 2.16
C SER A 65 9.71 -0.22 2.51
N ALA A 66 9.98 1.01 2.95
CA ALA A 66 11.27 1.41 3.49
C ALA A 66 11.07 1.90 4.92
N SER A 67 11.91 1.44 5.84
CA SER A 67 11.75 1.72 7.26
C SER A 67 13.03 2.34 7.83
N VAL A 68 12.87 3.23 8.81
CA VAL A 68 13.97 3.87 9.53
C VAL A 68 13.71 3.73 11.02
N TRP A 69 14.71 3.29 11.79
CA TRP A 69 14.62 3.22 13.24
C TRP A 69 14.58 4.62 13.85
N ALA A 70 14.11 4.73 15.09
CA ALA A 70 14.15 6.00 15.83
C ALA A 70 15.57 6.56 16.00
N SER A 71 16.61 5.71 15.93
CA SER A 71 18.03 6.13 15.92
C SER A 71 18.43 6.87 14.63
N GLY A 72 17.63 6.75 13.57
CA GLY A 72 17.95 7.23 12.22
C GLY A 72 18.60 6.19 11.32
N ASP A 73 18.91 5.01 11.84
CA ASP A 73 19.50 3.92 11.04
C ASP A 73 18.46 3.29 10.11
N ASP A 74 18.93 2.82 8.95
CA ASP A 74 18.08 2.05 8.02
C ASP A 74 17.59 0.77 8.71
N ALA A 75 16.27 0.60 8.75
CA ALA A 75 15.61 -0.58 9.31
C ALA A 75 15.27 -1.62 8.24
N GLY A 76 15.58 -1.34 6.98
CA GLY A 76 15.47 -2.26 5.87
C GLY A 76 14.39 -1.86 4.88
N ARG A 77 14.38 -2.63 3.78
CA ARG A 77 13.53 -2.38 2.63
C ARG A 77 12.98 -3.66 2.05
N ASP A 78 11.67 -3.70 1.86
CA ASP A 78 10.96 -4.77 1.20
C ASP A 78 10.34 -4.30 -0.12
N VAL A 79 10.42 -5.15 -1.14
CA VAL A 79 9.78 -4.93 -2.44
C VAL A 79 8.93 -6.13 -2.78
N VAL A 80 7.63 -5.92 -2.98
CA VAL A 80 6.68 -6.97 -3.35
C VAL A 80 5.98 -6.57 -4.64
N ARG A 81 5.93 -7.48 -5.61
CA ARG A 81 5.21 -7.29 -6.87
C ARG A 81 4.07 -8.29 -6.98
N TRP A 82 2.89 -7.83 -7.40
CA TRP A 82 1.75 -8.70 -7.64
C TRP A 82 0.88 -8.19 -8.78
N SER A 83 0.32 -9.11 -9.58
CA SER A 83 -0.73 -8.79 -10.56
C SER A 83 -2.11 -9.07 -9.96
N MET A 84 -3.08 -8.22 -10.27
CA MET A 84 -4.49 -8.42 -9.96
C MET A 84 -5.30 -8.37 -11.25
N LYS A 85 -5.90 -9.49 -11.62
CA LYS A 85 -6.89 -9.51 -12.69
C LYS A 85 -8.16 -8.79 -12.25
N GLN A 86 -8.70 -7.93 -13.12
CA GLN A 86 -10.04 -7.38 -12.94
C GLN A 86 -11.03 -8.54 -12.94
N LEU A 87 -11.78 -8.69 -11.85
CA LEU A 87 -12.89 -9.62 -11.83
C LEU A 87 -13.95 -9.07 -12.77
N LYS A 88 -14.38 -9.87 -13.77
CA LYS A 88 -15.51 -9.50 -14.63
C LYS A 88 -16.67 -9.08 -13.73
N SER A 89 -17.23 -7.91 -13.99
CA SER A 89 -18.40 -7.40 -13.28
C SER A 89 -19.48 -8.48 -13.30
N GLN A 90 -19.84 -9.03 -12.14
CA GLN A 90 -21.05 -9.85 -12.07
C GLN A 90 -22.23 -8.91 -12.33
N PRO A 91 -23.13 -9.22 -13.28
CA PRO A 91 -24.35 -8.43 -13.44
C PRO A 91 -25.11 -8.46 -12.11
N ALA A 92 -25.56 -7.30 -11.66
CA ALA A 92 -26.43 -7.20 -10.50
C ALA A 92 -27.65 -8.11 -10.74
N LYS A 93 -27.94 -8.99 -9.78
CA LYS A 93 -29.18 -9.76 -9.74
C LYS A 93 -30.33 -8.89 -9.27
#